data_AF-A0AAV3ZF02-F1
#
_entry.id   AF-A0AAV3ZF02-F1
#
_cell.length_a   1.000
_cell.length_b   1.000
_cell.length_c   1.000
_cell.angle_alpha   90.00
_cell.angle_beta   90.00
_cell.angle_gamma   90.00
#
_symmetry.space_group_name_H-M   'P 1'
#
loop_
_entity.id
_entity.type
_entity.pdbx_description
1 polymer ?
#
loop_
_entity_poly.entity_id
_entity_poly.type
_entity_poly.pdbx_seq_one_letter_code
_entity_poly.pdbx_strand_id
1 'polypeptide(L)'
;MASKVHIAVICIFLCSVICILDGCERQRYIRCEAFGKFYDNGKIHRIIHRKTCLHLECKHHRWKYVKNECNFHGVCHPAGKVMIIGGVKHQCYDTGSNGKWLKVL
;
A
#
# COMPACT_ATOMS: atom_id res chain seq x y z
N MET A 1 -17.89 -51.71 -19.01
CA MET A 1 -16.98 -50.55 -18.88
C MET A 1 -17.81 -49.30 -18.58
N ALA A 2 -18.24 -49.10 -17.32
CA ALA A 2 -19.16 -48.00 -16.96
C ALA A 2 -18.89 -47.41 -15.56
N SER A 3 -17.65 -47.49 -15.05
CA SER A 3 -17.34 -47.07 -13.66
C SER A 3 -16.50 -45.80 -13.53
N LYS A 4 -15.79 -45.35 -14.57
CA LYS A 4 -14.88 -44.19 -14.43
C LYS A 4 -15.56 -42.84 -14.69
N VAL A 5 -16.60 -42.81 -15.52
CA VAL A 5 -17.28 -41.55 -15.92
C VAL A 5 -18.19 -41.05 -14.80
N HIS A 6 -18.92 -41.93 -14.12
CA HIS A 6 -19.85 -41.54 -13.04
C HIS A 6 -19.13 -40.93 -11.83
N ILE A 7 -17.97 -41.46 -11.45
CA ILE A 7 -17.18 -40.95 -10.30
C ILE A 7 -16.64 -39.55 -10.60
N ALA A 8 -16.19 -39.29 -11.83
CA ALA A 8 -15.68 -37.98 -12.23
C ALA A 8 -16.77 -36.88 -12.20
N VAL A 9 -17.99 -37.20 -12.65
CA VAL A 9 -19.12 -36.26 -12.65
C VAL A 9 -19.55 -35.90 -11.22
N ILE A 10 -19.53 -36.88 -10.31
CA ILE A 10 -19.85 -36.67 -8.88
C ILE A 10 -18.80 -35.78 -8.21
N CYS A 11 -17.50 -35.99 -8.49
CA CYS A 11 -16.45 -35.11 -7.96
C CYS A 11 -16.58 -33.66 -8.43
N ILE A 12 -16.91 -33.42 -9.70
CA ILE A 12 -17.08 -32.06 -10.24
C ILE A 12 -18.31 -31.38 -9.62
N PHE A 13 -19.41 -32.11 -9.46
CA PHE A 13 -20.62 -31.59 -8.83
C PHE A 13 -20.40 -31.27 -7.35
N LEU A 14 -19.74 -32.16 -6.59
CA LEU A 14 -19.42 -31.88 -5.19
C LEU A 14 -18.44 -30.71 -5.04
N CYS A 15 -17.42 -30.59 -5.89
CA CYS A 15 -16.50 -29.44 -5.85
C CYS A 15 -17.23 -28.12 -6.14
N SER A 16 -18.16 -28.13 -7.09
CA SER A 16 -18.97 -26.95 -7.46
C SER A 16 -19.96 -26.56 -6.36
N VAL A 17 -20.60 -27.54 -5.72
CA VAL A 17 -21.56 -27.31 -4.63
C VAL A 17 -20.87 -26.88 -3.33
N ILE A 18 -19.68 -27.42 -3.04
CA ILE A 18 -18.83 -26.95 -1.92
C ILE A 18 -18.40 -25.50 -2.16
N CYS A 19 -18.05 -25.10 -3.39
CA CYS A 19 -17.74 -23.70 -3.71
C CYS A 19 -18.92 -22.74 -3.52
N ILE A 20 -20.17 -23.22 -3.64
CA ILE A 20 -21.38 -22.41 -3.45
C ILE A 20 -21.75 -22.28 -1.97
N LEU A 21 -21.52 -23.35 -1.16
CA LEU A 21 -21.87 -23.37 0.26
C LEU A 21 -20.82 -22.72 1.17
N ASP A 22 -19.54 -22.80 0.82
CA ASP A 22 -18.46 -22.31 1.68
C ASP A 22 -18.18 -20.81 1.53
N GLY A 23 -18.94 -20.11 0.68
CA GLY A 23 -18.68 -18.70 0.47
C GLY A 23 -17.21 -18.47 0.12
N CYS A 24 -16.77 -19.03 -1.01
CA CYS A 24 -15.64 -18.46 -1.77
C CYS A 24 -16.02 -17.07 -2.32
N GLU A 25 -16.70 -16.25 -1.51
CA GLU A 25 -16.47 -14.83 -1.46
C GLU A 25 -14.96 -14.70 -1.44
N ARG A 26 -14.43 -14.27 -2.59
CA ARG A 26 -13.11 -13.65 -2.67
C ARG A 26 -12.90 -13.00 -1.31
N GLN A 27 -11.93 -13.49 -0.54
CA GLN A 27 -11.16 -12.58 0.26
C GLN A 27 -10.66 -11.56 -0.76
N ARG A 28 -11.48 -10.53 -1.02
CA ARG A 28 -11.06 -9.24 -1.52
C ARG A 28 -10.12 -8.86 -0.41
N TYR A 29 -8.87 -9.25 -0.55
CA TYR A 29 -7.82 -8.81 0.31
C TYR A 29 -7.96 -7.29 0.21
N ILE A 30 -8.43 -6.69 1.30
CA ILE A 30 -8.75 -5.28 1.36
C ILE A 30 -7.41 -4.57 1.28
N ARG A 31 -6.87 -4.42 0.07
CA ARG A 31 -5.57 -3.83 -0.20
C ARG A 31 -5.78 -2.44 -0.74
N CYS A 32 -4.93 -1.55 -0.30
CA CYS A 32 -4.83 -0.25 -0.94
C CYS A 32 -3.74 -0.33 -1.99
N GLU A 33 -3.99 0.26 -3.15
CA GLU A 33 -3.00 0.41 -4.21
C GLU A 33 -2.38 1.80 -4.11
N ALA A 34 -1.06 1.89 -4.14
CA ALA A 34 -0.34 3.15 -4.28
C ALA A 34 0.90 2.94 -5.16
N PHE A 35 1.07 3.81 -6.16
CA PHE A 35 2.21 3.79 -7.09
C PHE A 35 2.48 2.40 -7.71
N GLY A 36 1.42 1.67 -8.06
CA GLY A 36 1.52 0.33 -8.67
C GLY A 36 1.87 -0.80 -7.68
N LYS A 37 1.85 -0.55 -6.38
CA LYS A 37 2.06 -1.56 -5.32
C LYS A 37 0.81 -1.73 -4.48
N PHE A 38 0.59 -2.96 -4.01
CA PHE A 38 -0.50 -3.30 -3.09
C PHE A 38 -0.01 -3.39 -1.65
N TYR A 39 -0.82 -2.88 -0.73
CA TYR A 39 -0.50 -2.77 0.68
C TYR A 39 -1.63 -3.31 1.55
N ASP A 40 -1.27 -3.98 2.64
CA ASP A 40 -2.21 -4.63 3.54
C ASP A 40 -3.08 -3.62 4.30
N ASN A 41 -4.35 -3.99 4.53
CA ASN A 41 -5.26 -3.28 5.43
C ASN A 41 -4.71 -3.18 6.85
N GLY A 42 -5.03 -2.09 7.54
CA GLY A 42 -4.82 -1.93 8.98
C GLY A 42 -3.39 -1.65 9.41
N LYS A 43 -2.44 -1.57 8.46
CA LYS A 43 -1.05 -1.21 8.73
C LYS A 43 -0.72 0.19 8.21
N ILE A 44 0.20 0.85 8.90
CA ILE A 44 0.83 2.08 8.41
C ILE A 44 2.01 1.68 7.52
N HIS A 45 1.98 2.16 6.29
CA HIS A 45 3.01 1.90 5.29
C HIS A 45 3.79 3.18 5.01
N ARG A 46 5.12 3.07 5.03
CA ARG A 46 6.01 4.15 4.61
C ARG A 46 6.28 3.99 3.12
N ILE A 47 5.83 4.98 2.35
CA ILE A 47 5.93 5.00 0.90
C ILE A 47 6.83 6.16 0.49
N ILE A 48 7.95 5.84 -0.14
CA ILE A 48 8.89 6.83 -0.68
C ILE A 48 8.49 7.12 -2.12
N HIS A 49 8.16 8.37 -2.41
CA HIS A 49 7.80 8.80 -3.76
C HIS A 49 8.50 10.11 -4.11
N ARG A 50 9.38 10.10 -5.11
CA ARG A 50 10.15 11.28 -5.54
C ARG A 50 10.85 11.97 -4.36
N LYS A 51 10.45 13.19 -4.01
CA LYS A 51 11.01 14.02 -2.92
C LYS A 51 10.18 13.95 -1.63
N THR A 52 9.18 13.07 -1.55
CA THR A 52 8.32 12.92 -0.39
C THR A 52 8.36 11.50 0.17
N CYS A 53 8.17 11.42 1.47
CA CYS A 53 7.98 10.21 2.22
C CYS A 53 6.60 10.28 2.87
N LEU A 54 5.70 9.41 2.43
CA LEU A 54 4.31 9.38 2.85
C LEU A 54 4.13 8.22 3.84
N HIS A 55 3.55 8.49 4.99
CA HIS A 55 3.08 7.47 5.92
C HIS A 55 1.58 7.37 5.73
N LEU A 56 1.13 6.29 5.12
CA LEU A 56 -0.27 6.06 4.78
C LEU A 56 -0.78 4.83 5.51
N GLU A 57 -1.95 4.95 6.14
CA GLU A 57 -2.67 3.83 6.72
C GLU A 57 -3.73 3.35 5.72
N CYS A 58 -3.70 2.08 5.36
CA CYS A 58 -4.73 1.49 4.51
C CYS A 58 -5.94 1.09 5.36
N LYS A 59 -7.13 1.63 5.07
CA LYS A 59 -8.40 1.21 5.68
C LYS A 59 -9.45 0.99 4.61
N HIS A 60 -9.94 -0.24 4.45
CA HIS A 60 -11.09 -0.53 3.57
C HIS A 60 -10.91 0.01 2.14
N HIS A 61 -9.76 -0.29 1.51
CA HIS A 61 -9.35 0.22 0.18
C HIS A 61 -9.12 1.74 0.09
N ARG A 62 -9.14 2.46 1.21
CA ARG A 62 -8.88 3.91 1.25
C ARG A 62 -7.59 4.19 2.00
N TRP A 63 -6.86 5.19 1.50
CA TRP A 63 -5.69 5.72 2.18
C TRP A 63 -6.08 6.79 3.18
N LYS A 64 -5.60 6.65 4.42
CA LYS A 64 -5.58 7.71 5.41
C LYS A 64 -4.16 8.23 5.53
N TYR A 65 -3.97 9.53 5.32
CA TYR A 65 -2.69 10.18 5.55
C TYR A 65 -2.40 10.24 7.05
N VAL A 66 -1.23 9.75 7.46
CA VAL A 66 -0.75 9.82 8.84
C VAL A 66 0.29 10.92 8.99
N LYS A 67 1.31 10.91 8.13
CA LYS A 67 2.44 11.83 8.22
C LYS A 67 3.13 12.00 6.87
N ASN A 68 3.58 13.21 6.59
CA ASN A 68 4.47 13.50 5.46
C ASN A 68 5.86 13.90 5.95
N GLU A 69 6.88 13.48 5.24
CA GLU A 69 8.29 13.76 5.47
C GLU A 69 8.95 14.09 4.11
N CYS A 70 10.07 14.81 4.13
CA CYS A 70 10.86 15.02 2.92
C CYS A 70 11.73 13.79 2.66
N ASN A 71 11.76 13.30 1.42
CA ASN A 71 12.73 12.31 0.99
C ASN A 71 13.97 13.02 0.43
N PHE A 72 15.13 12.70 0.99
CA PHE A 72 16.42 13.11 0.46
C PHE A 72 17.37 11.92 0.38
N HIS A 73 17.82 11.57 -0.83
CA HIS A 73 18.68 10.40 -1.09
C HIS A 73 18.16 9.07 -0.47
N GLY A 74 16.84 8.89 -0.42
CA GLY A 74 16.20 7.69 0.15
C GLY A 74 15.97 7.75 1.67
N VAL A 75 16.41 8.83 2.32
CA VAL A 75 16.22 9.06 3.75
C VAL A 75 15.05 10.02 3.97
N CYS A 76 14.17 9.68 4.93
CA CYS A 76 13.03 10.52 5.26
C CYS A 76 13.35 11.45 6.42
N HIS A 77 13.02 12.72 6.25
CA HIS A 77 13.28 13.77 7.21
C HIS A 77 11.99 14.49 7.59
N PRO A 78 11.71 14.69 8.89
CA PRO A 78 10.51 15.39 9.32
C PRO A 78 10.54 16.86 8.91
N ALA A 79 9.37 17.48 8.80
CA ALA A 79 9.28 18.93 8.60
C ALA A 79 9.96 19.69 9.74
N GLY A 80 10.52 20.85 9.42
CA GLY A 80 11.32 21.68 10.32
C GLY A 80 12.78 21.26 10.40
N LYS A 81 13.13 20.01 10.05
CA LYS A 81 14.51 19.52 10.15
C LYS A 81 15.41 20.25 9.14
N VAL A 82 16.47 20.87 9.67
CA VAL A 82 17.56 21.45 8.89
C VAL A 82 18.64 20.38 8.68
N MET A 83 19.18 20.32 7.47
CA MET A 83 20.20 19.38 7.04
C MET A 83 21.28 20.12 6.26
N ILE A 84 22.51 19.63 6.31
CA ILE A 84 23.60 20.17 5.51
C ILE A 84 23.92 19.14 4.43
N ILE A 85 23.84 19.55 3.17
CA ILE A 85 24.02 18.69 2.00
C ILE A 85 24.97 19.42 1.06
N GLY A 86 26.12 18.81 0.75
CA GLY A 86 27.12 19.45 -0.10
C GLY A 86 27.59 20.81 0.42
N GLY A 87 27.60 21.01 1.75
CA GLY A 87 27.95 22.29 2.38
C GLY A 87 26.83 23.32 2.43
N VAL A 88 25.67 23.05 1.81
CA VAL A 88 24.52 23.96 1.78
C VAL A 88 23.48 23.54 2.81
N LYS A 89 22.87 24.50 3.50
CA LYS A 89 21.78 24.25 4.45
C LYS A 89 20.47 24.08 3.70
N HIS A 90 19.75 23.00 4.00
CA HIS A 90 18.41 22.73 3.50
C HIS A 90 17.46 22.51 4.67
N GLN A 91 16.23 23.00 4.56
CA GLN A 91 15.16 22.74 5.52
C GLN A 91 14.02 22.00 4.86
N CYS A 92 13.56 20.91 5.48
CA CYS A 92 12.30 20.28 5.09
C CYS A 92 11.13 21.12 5.58
N TYR A 93 10.24 21.57 4.69
CA TYR A 93 9.07 22.36 5.07
C TYR A 93 7.80 21.81 4.42
N ASP A 94 6.66 22.05 5.09
CA ASP A 94 5.35 21.67 4.60
C ASP A 94 4.72 22.82 3.82
N THR A 95 4.29 22.57 2.59
CA THR A 95 3.62 23.58 1.75
C THR A 95 2.10 23.48 1.77
N GLY A 96 1.53 22.51 2.51
CA GLY A 96 0.08 22.33 2.64
C GLY A 96 -0.63 21.79 1.39
N SER A 97 -0.31 22.30 0.20
CA SER A 97 -1.07 22.03 -1.03
C SER A 97 -0.39 21.06 -2.00
N ASN A 98 0.93 20.84 -1.91
CA ASN A 98 1.70 20.03 -2.89
C ASN A 98 2.80 19.15 -2.26
N GLY A 99 2.63 18.77 -0.98
CA GLY A 99 3.59 17.94 -0.25
C GLY A 99 4.76 18.72 0.36
N LYS A 100 5.70 18.00 0.98
CA LYS A 100 6.87 18.58 1.65
C LYS A 100 8.05 18.70 0.71
N TRP A 101 8.75 19.82 0.78
CA TRP A 101 9.89 20.13 -0.09
C TRP A 101 11.11 20.54 0.74
N LEU A 102 12.28 20.50 0.10
CA LEU A 102 13.52 21.03 0.67
C LEU A 102 13.72 22.46 0.18
N LYS A 103 13.78 23.42 1.10
CA LYS A 103 14.17 24.80 0.82
C LYS A 103 15.64 24.97 1.15
N VAL A 104 16.38 25.56 0.23
CA VAL A 104 17.75 26.02 0.50
C VAL A 104 17.66 27.25 1.41
N LEU A 105 18.45 27.27 2.47
CA LEU A 105 18.58 28.39 3.40
C LEU A 105 19.81 29.24 3.05
#